data_AF-A0A0G0H3G5-F1
#
_entry.id   AF-A0A0G0H3G5-F1
#
_cell.length_a   1.000
_cell.length_b   1.000
_cell.length_c   1.000
_cell.angle_alpha   90.00
_cell.angle_beta   90.00
_cell.angle_gamma   90.00
#
_symmetry.space_group_name_H-M   'P 1'
#
loop_
_entity.id
_entity.type
_entity.pdbx_description
1 polymer ?
#
loop_
_entity_poly.entity_id
_entity_poly.type
_entity_poly.pdbx_seq_one_letter_code
_entity_poly.pdbx_strand_id
1 'polypeptide(L)'
;MISSQAAYAAGLQGKFWEMHDMIFENQDSWSNTQARDIFIDYAKKLNLDSNKFESDMTSDATRKFITQEMNKAISLGINSTPTFFVNGKHIQNPAGYEAFKKIIQDELAN
;
A
#
# COMPACT_ATOMS: atom_id res chain seq x y z
N MET A 1 0.64 -9.95 3.27
CA MET A 1 1.90 -9.28 2.86
C MET A 1 2.12 -9.26 1.36
N ILE A 2 1.69 -10.27 0.58
CA ILE A 2 1.97 -10.32 -0.87
C ILE A 2 1.42 -9.12 -1.66
N SER A 3 0.29 -8.54 -1.25
CA SER A 3 -0.23 -7.30 -1.82
C SER A 3 0.71 -6.10 -1.62
N SER A 4 1.28 -5.95 -0.41
CA SER A 4 2.28 -4.91 -0.13
C SER A 4 3.57 -5.11 -0.95
N GLN A 5 3.97 -6.37 -1.16
CA GLN A 5 5.14 -6.71 -1.98
C GLN A 5 4.89 -6.39 -3.45
N ALA A 6 3.69 -6.66 -3.97
CA ALA A 6 3.30 -6.30 -5.34
C ALA A 6 3.30 -4.78 -5.55
N ALA A 7 2.68 -4.02 -4.64
CA ALA A 7 2.69 -2.56 -4.71
C ALA A 7 4.12 -1.99 -4.66
N TYR A 8 4.97 -2.51 -3.77
CA TYR A 8 6.39 -2.11 -3.69
C TYR A 8 7.16 -2.42 -4.98
N ALA A 9 7.04 -3.64 -5.51
CA ALA A 9 7.71 -4.05 -6.75
C ALA A 9 7.26 -3.22 -7.96
N ALA A 10 5.98 -2.87 -8.06
CA ALA A 10 5.49 -1.93 -9.07
C ALA A 10 6.05 -0.52 -8.85
N GLY A 11 6.18 -0.09 -7.59
CA GLY A 11 6.82 1.18 -7.22
C GLY A 11 8.27 1.28 -7.64
N LEU A 12 9.04 0.18 -7.61
CA LEU A 12 10.41 0.12 -8.14
C LEU A 12 10.49 0.37 -9.66
N GLN A 13 9.36 0.26 -10.36
CA GLN A 13 9.22 0.57 -11.79
C GLN A 13 8.37 1.84 -12.03
N GLY A 14 8.09 2.63 -10.98
CA GLY A 14 7.36 3.90 -11.08
C GLY A 14 5.84 3.78 -11.17
N LYS A 15 5.26 2.62 -10.84
CA LYS A 15 3.82 2.33 -10.93
C LYS A 15 3.19 1.91 -9.61
N PHE A 16 3.65 2.52 -8.51
CA PHE A 16 3.13 2.23 -7.17
C PHE A 16 1.63 2.49 -7.08
N TRP A 17 1.19 3.69 -7.45
CA TRP A 17 -0.20 4.12 -7.30
C TRP A 17 -1.15 3.32 -8.18
N GLU A 18 -0.76 3.07 -9.43
CA GLU A 18 -1.60 2.27 -10.34
C GLU A 18 -1.74 0.82 -9.86
N MET A 19 -0.67 0.20 -9.35
CA MET A 19 -0.76 -1.13 -8.74
C MET A 19 -1.57 -1.12 -7.44
N HIS A 20 -1.37 -0.09 -6.60
CA HIS A 20 -2.15 0.11 -5.38
C HIS A 20 -3.64 0.16 -5.69
N ASP A 21 -4.05 0.98 -6.66
CA ASP A 21 -5.45 1.15 -7.04
C ASP A 21 -6.02 -0.16 -7.58
N MET A 22 -5.30 -0.85 -8.47
CA MET A 22 -5.73 -2.17 -8.96
C MET A 22 -5.91 -3.18 -7.83
N ILE A 23 -5.03 -3.20 -6.84
CA ILE A 23 -5.13 -4.10 -5.68
C ILE A 23 -6.39 -3.77 -4.87
N PHE A 24 -6.66 -2.50 -4.56
CA PHE A 24 -7.81 -2.10 -3.75
C PHE A 24 -9.14 -2.24 -4.49
N GLU A 25 -9.20 -1.88 -5.77
CA GLU A 25 -10.43 -1.94 -6.57
C GLU A 25 -10.88 -3.38 -6.87
N ASN A 26 -9.95 -4.34 -6.85
CA ASN A 26 -10.22 -5.73 -7.26
C ASN A 26 -10.06 -6.73 -6.11
N GLN A 27 -10.25 -6.30 -4.85
CA GLN A 27 -10.05 -7.14 -3.65
C GLN A 27 -10.80 -8.48 -3.71
N ASP A 28 -12.01 -8.51 -4.25
CA ASP A 28 -12.81 -9.73 -4.37
C ASP A 28 -12.14 -10.80 -5.26
N SER A 29 -11.30 -10.38 -6.20
CA SER A 29 -10.63 -11.29 -7.13
C SER A 29 -9.44 -12.03 -6.51
N TRP A 30 -8.74 -11.41 -5.55
CA TRP A 30 -7.46 -11.92 -5.04
C TRP A 30 -7.42 -12.20 -3.53
N SER A 31 -8.31 -11.60 -2.73
CA SER A 31 -8.22 -11.68 -1.26
C SER A 31 -8.43 -13.09 -0.70
N ASN A 32 -9.21 -13.92 -1.40
CA ASN A 32 -9.53 -15.30 -1.01
C ASN A 32 -8.96 -16.35 -1.98
N THR A 33 -7.98 -15.98 -2.81
CA THR A 33 -7.40 -16.84 -3.85
C THR A 33 -5.87 -16.79 -3.84
N GLN A 34 -5.22 -17.52 -4.76
CA GLN A 34 -3.77 -17.43 -4.95
C GLN A 34 -3.41 -16.13 -5.68
N ALA A 35 -3.19 -15.05 -4.92
CA ALA A 35 -3.03 -13.69 -5.45
C ALA A 35 -1.81 -13.45 -6.37
N ARG A 36 -0.80 -14.34 -6.35
CA ARG A 36 0.46 -14.14 -7.09
C ARG A 36 0.24 -13.91 -8.58
N ASP A 37 -0.47 -14.83 -9.22
CA ASP A 37 -0.62 -14.81 -10.69
C ASP A 37 -1.50 -13.62 -11.11
N ILE A 38 -2.49 -13.27 -10.28
CA ILE A 38 -3.33 -12.08 -10.46
C ILE A 38 -2.47 -10.80 -10.45
N PHE A 39 -1.53 -10.68 -9.51
CA PHE A 39 -0.65 -9.51 -9.44
C PHE A 39 0.37 -9.46 -10.57
N ILE A 40 0.84 -10.61 -11.08
CA ILE A 40 1.64 -10.67 -12.30
C ILE A 40 0.81 -10.18 -13.50
N ASP A 41 -0.47 -10.55 -13.58
CA ASP A 41 -1.36 -10.07 -14.63
C ASP A 41 -1.68 -8.57 -14.49
N TYR A 42 -1.75 -8.04 -13.27
CA TYR A 42 -1.84 -6.60 -13.04
C TYR A 42 -0.58 -5.88 -13.54
N ALA A 43 0.60 -6.43 -13.25
CA ALA A 43 1.87 -5.87 -13.75
C ALA A 43 1.90 -5.81 -15.28
N LYS A 44 1.42 -6.86 -15.98
CA LYS A 44 1.27 -6.85 -17.45
C LYS A 44 0.33 -5.74 -17.92
N LYS A 45 -0.85 -5.59 -17.28
CA LYS A 45 -1.83 -4.54 -17.63
C LYS A 45 -1.27 -3.13 -17.43
N LEU A 46 -0.36 -2.96 -16.47
CA LEU A 46 0.34 -1.71 -16.21
C LEU A 46 1.58 -1.48 -17.09
N ASN A 47 1.84 -2.37 -18.06
CA ASN A 47 3.01 -2.35 -18.95
C ASN A 47 4.35 -2.38 -18.19
N LEU A 48 4.40 -3.10 -17.07
CA LEU A 48 5.64 -3.35 -16.33
C LEU A 48 6.44 -4.49 -16.97
N ASP A 49 7.75 -4.48 -16.74
CA ASP A 49 8.56 -5.68 -16.96
C ASP A 49 8.11 -6.74 -15.95
N SER A 50 7.41 -7.75 -16.46
CA SER A 50 6.78 -8.79 -15.65
C SER A 50 7.81 -9.71 -14.99
N ASN A 51 8.94 -9.97 -15.66
CA ASN A 51 10.02 -10.81 -15.10
C ASN A 51 10.71 -10.07 -13.96
N LYS A 52 11.03 -8.79 -14.17
CA LYS A 52 11.58 -7.93 -13.12
C LYS A 52 10.60 -7.77 -11.96
N PHE A 53 9.33 -7.53 -12.26
CA PHE A 53 8.27 -7.40 -11.25
C PHE A 53 8.16 -8.67 -10.39
N GLU A 54 8.10 -9.84 -11.00
CA GLU A 54 7.98 -11.11 -10.28
C GLU A 54 9.22 -11.38 -9.42
N SER A 55 10.41 -11.11 -9.95
CA SER A 55 11.67 -11.23 -9.22
C SER A 55 11.71 -10.28 -8.02
N ASP A 56 11.37 -9.01 -8.21
CA ASP A 56 11.39 -8.00 -7.15
C ASP A 56 10.32 -8.30 -6.08
N MET A 57 9.09 -8.63 -6.49
CA MET A 57 7.98 -8.97 -5.60
C MET A 57 8.31 -10.16 -4.69
N THR A 58 9.02 -11.16 -5.22
CA THR A 58 9.37 -12.39 -4.49
C THR A 58 10.79 -12.37 -3.91
N SER A 59 11.49 -11.24 -3.96
CA SER A 59 12.85 -11.12 -3.45
C SER A 59 12.91 -11.08 -1.91
N ASP A 60 14.03 -11.53 -1.34
CA ASP A 60 14.31 -11.36 0.09
C ASP A 60 14.45 -9.89 0.48
N ALA A 61 14.94 -9.05 -0.42
CA ALA A 61 15.06 -7.61 -0.20
C ALA A 61 13.68 -6.97 0.02
N THR A 62 12.72 -7.27 -0.83
CA THR A 62 11.33 -6.78 -0.69
C THR A 62 10.68 -7.33 0.57
N ARG A 63 10.84 -8.63 0.87
CA ARG A 63 10.36 -9.21 2.15
C ARG A 63 10.92 -8.45 3.35
N LYS A 64 12.24 -8.26 3.39
CA LYS A 64 12.94 -7.57 4.48
C LYS A 64 12.46 -6.14 4.63
N PHE A 65 12.33 -5.39 3.53
CA PHE A 65 11.85 -4.02 3.53
C PHE A 65 10.44 -3.92 4.13
N ILE A 66 9.50 -4.73 3.63
CA ILE A 66 8.11 -4.73 4.14
C ILE A 66 8.05 -5.10 5.62
N THR A 67 8.82 -6.11 6.06
CA THR A 67 8.87 -6.49 7.48
C THR A 67 9.47 -5.38 8.35
N GLN A 68 10.52 -4.68 7.88
CA GLN A 68 11.13 -3.56 8.61
C GLN A 68 10.15 -2.40 8.78
N GLU A 69 9.43 -2.00 7.72
CA GLU A 69 8.43 -0.93 7.81
C GLU A 69 7.25 -1.32 8.71
N MET A 70 6.80 -2.58 8.66
CA MET A 70 5.77 -3.07 9.58
C MET A 70 6.24 -3.02 11.05
N ASN A 71 7.46 -3.47 11.34
CA ASN A 71 8.02 -3.43 12.69
C ASN A 71 8.22 -2.00 13.19
N LYS A 72 8.61 -1.09 12.29
CA LYS A 72 8.72 0.34 12.59
C LYS A 72 7.36 0.92 12.96
N ALA A 73 6.31 0.63 12.20
CA ALA A 73 4.94 1.05 12.54
C ALA A 73 4.51 0.56 13.94
N ILE A 74 4.75 -0.72 14.24
CA ILE A 74 4.47 -1.30 15.56
C ILE A 74 5.26 -0.59 16.66
N SER A 75 6.55 -0.30 16.43
CA SER A 75 7.39 0.42 17.41
C SER A 75 6.92 1.86 17.69
N LEU A 76 6.19 2.46 16.75
CA LEU A 76 5.55 3.76 16.87
C LEU A 76 4.14 3.68 17.52
N GLY A 77 3.73 2.50 17.98
CA GLY A 77 2.42 2.25 18.59
C GLY A 77 1.27 2.11 17.58
N ILE A 78 1.56 2.01 16.28
CA ILE A 78 0.53 1.81 15.24
C ILE A 78 0.19 0.33 15.18
N ASN A 79 -1.00 -0.03 15.67
CA ASN A 79 -1.45 -1.41 15.82
C ASN A 79 -2.70 -1.76 14.99
N SER A 80 -3.21 -0.84 14.19
CA SER A 80 -4.40 -1.04 13.37
C SER A 80 -4.37 -0.19 12.10
N THR A 81 -5.13 -0.62 11.10
CA THR A 81 -5.29 0.07 9.82
C THR A 81 -6.76 0.40 9.58
N PRO A 82 -7.10 1.57 9.00
CA PRO A 82 -6.18 2.68 8.73
C PRO A 82 -5.84 3.46 10.00
N THR A 83 -4.63 4.04 10.06
CA THR A 83 -4.18 5.00 11.07
C THR A 83 -3.65 6.22 10.33
N PHE A 84 -4.02 7.43 10.77
CA PHE A 84 -3.66 8.67 10.07
C PHE A 84 -2.94 9.65 11.01
N PHE A 85 -1.99 10.37 10.43
CA PHE A 85 -1.32 11.50 11.06
C PHE A 85 -1.43 12.71 10.14
N VAL A 86 -1.82 13.87 10.68
CA VAL A 86 -1.82 15.14 9.96
C VAL A 86 -0.81 16.04 10.66
N ASN A 87 0.25 16.45 9.95
CA ASN A 87 1.38 17.21 10.49
C ASN A 87 1.97 16.60 11.80
N GLY A 88 2.08 15.27 11.85
CA GLY A 88 2.62 14.55 13.00
C GLY A 88 1.64 14.32 14.15
N LYS A 89 0.43 14.89 14.09
CA LYS A 89 -0.63 14.65 15.08
C LYS A 89 -1.46 13.44 14.67
N HIS A 90 -1.57 12.45 15.56
CA HIS A 90 -2.46 11.31 15.37
C HIS A 90 -3.92 11.79 15.38
N ILE A 91 -4.71 11.37 14.39
CA ILE A 91 -6.13 11.71 14.30
C ILE A 91 -6.99 10.45 14.44
N GLN A 92 -8.19 10.62 14.99
CA GLN A 92 -9.20 9.57 14.93
C GLN A 92 -9.59 9.33 13.47
N ASN A 93 -9.81 8.06 13.09
CA ASN A 93 -10.24 7.70 11.74
C ASN A 93 -11.50 8.49 11.35
N PRO A 94 -11.43 9.40 10.37
CA PRO A 94 -12.55 10.28 10.06
C PRO A 94 -13.71 9.53 9.40
N ALA A 95 -14.94 9.93 9.72
CA ALA A 95 -16.16 9.34 9.15
C ALA A 95 -16.42 9.80 7.71
N GLY A 96 -15.49 9.48 6.80
CA GLY A 96 -15.56 9.81 5.38
C GLY A 96 -14.88 11.11 4.99
N TYR A 97 -15.02 11.45 3.70
CA TYR A 97 -14.26 12.52 3.04
C TYR A 97 -14.44 13.90 3.69
N GLU A 98 -15.67 14.33 3.98
CA GLU A 98 -15.92 15.67 4.54
C GLU A 98 -15.30 15.86 5.92
N ALA A 99 -15.36 14.82 6.78
CA ALA A 99 -14.71 14.84 8.09
C ALA A 99 -13.18 14.94 7.95
N PHE A 100 -12.61 14.19 7.00
CA PHE A 100 -11.17 14.24 6.72
C PHE A 100 -10.74 15.61 6.20
N LYS A 101 -11.49 16.16 5.23
CA LYS A 101 -11.25 17.49 4.65
C LYS A 101 -11.25 18.58 5.70
N LYS A 102 -12.21 18.55 6.63
CA LYS A 102 -12.29 19.52 7.73
C LYS A 102 -11.01 19.50 8.58
N ILE A 103 -10.53 18.32 8.96
CA ILE A 103 -9.29 18.18 9.76
C ILE A 103 -8.10 18.81 9.05
N ILE A 104 -7.95 18.58 7.74
CA ILE A 104 -6.87 19.19 6.95
C ILE A 104 -7.02 20.72 6.93
N GLN A 105 -8.23 21.23 6.70
CA GLN A 105 -8.48 22.67 6.66
C GLN A 105 -8.20 23.36 7.99
N ASP A 106 -8.58 22.74 9.11
CA ASP A 106 -8.30 23.25 10.45
C ASP A 106 -6.78 23.30 10.71
N GLU A 107 -6.02 22.32 10.23
CA GLU A 107 -4.55 22.30 10.41
C GLU A 107 -3.81 23.29 9.50
N LEU A 108 -4.34 23.59 8.31
CA LEU A 108 -3.78 24.62 7.41
C LEU A 108 -4.03 26.06 7.90
N ALA A 109 -5.01 26.27 8.77
CA ALA A 109 -5.36 27.57 9.32
C ALA A 109 -4.53 27.96 10.57
N ASN A 110 -3.69 27.04 11.06
CA ASN A 110 -2.76 27.25 12.19
C ASN A 110 -1.40 27.74 11.72
#